data_AF-A0A0B2BRT9-F1
#
_entry.id   AF-A0A0B2BRT9-F1
#
_cell.length_a   1.000
_cell.length_b   1.000
_cell.length_c   1.000
_cell.angle_alpha   90.00
_cell.angle_beta   90.00
_cell.angle_gamma   90.00
#
_symmetry.space_group_name_H-M   'P 1'
#
loop_
_entity.id
_entity.type
_entity.pdbx_description
1 polymer ?
#
loop_
_entity_poly.entity_id
_entity_poly.type
_entity_poly.pdbx_seq_one_letter_code
_entity_poly.pdbx_strand_id
1 'polypeptide(L)'
;ASYAEALELVQQGFAIRMSDGRSAPSLVAAGSLELVDGPVASLDDLWTFTMPEVPFTLETVLEELREHIQSQASDIGCIAGDEAASAFLGFPFDWRDDSESPEARERIDLACFNMTRIVTAAWHSAFRPTPASPAIAGEDVDELEQILCASLVRFGRRHGSPLDRDGSALQRTILSAYYRWQIADGCFLPEDALPDSGRPDHSVTEAIGALTGMPATAVRNTLSRDGLSLVRSKLDRNALIDWIVTRRNFAPLRESETSEGRWAWFVAGDLHFTPGDDGFAKVRQRVHSATPDLQAKEAAIVARRAAGEMPTHAELRRYAEALQVSPDSLIEALHSYWQPA
;
A
#
# COMPACT_ATOMS: atom_id res chain seq x y z
N ALA A 1 1.25 37.47 -2.50
CA ALA A 1 -0.14 37.46 -2.03
C ALA A 1 -0.20 36.57 -0.80
N SER A 2 -0.89 37.00 0.24
CA SER A 2 -1.22 36.14 1.37
C SER A 2 -2.27 35.11 0.96
N TYR A 3 -2.37 33.99 1.68
CA TYR A 3 -3.42 32.98 1.46
C TYR A 3 -4.83 33.61 1.52
N ALA A 4 -5.04 34.59 2.42
CA ALA A 4 -6.30 35.31 2.55
C ALA A 4 -6.66 36.14 1.31
N GLU A 5 -5.69 36.84 0.72
CA GLU A 5 -5.91 37.60 -0.53
C GLU A 5 -6.21 36.67 -1.71
N ALA A 6 -5.57 35.50 -1.77
CA ALA A 6 -5.88 34.51 -2.80
C ALA A 6 -7.30 33.94 -2.61
N LEU A 7 -7.69 33.62 -1.37
CA LEU A 7 -9.02 33.11 -1.06
C LEU A 7 -10.13 34.10 -1.45
N GLU A 8 -9.93 35.39 -1.13
CA GLU A 8 -10.86 36.47 -1.48
C GLU A 8 -11.03 36.61 -3.00
N LEU A 9 -9.94 36.50 -3.77
CA LEU A 9 -9.98 36.55 -5.22
C LEU A 9 -10.71 35.34 -5.84
N VAL A 10 -10.54 34.12 -5.30
CA VAL A 10 -11.33 32.95 -5.75
C VAL A 10 -12.82 33.17 -5.48
N GLN A 11 -13.18 33.64 -4.30
CA GLN A 11 -14.57 33.89 -3.90
C GLN A 11 -15.24 34.96 -4.77
N GLN A 12 -14.48 35.95 -5.24
CA GLN A 12 -14.94 36.98 -6.17
C GLN A 12 -15.01 36.50 -7.64
N GLY A 13 -14.72 35.22 -7.90
CA GLY A 13 -14.84 34.61 -9.21
C GLY A 13 -13.64 34.84 -10.12
N PHE A 14 -12.46 35.13 -9.56
CA PHE A 14 -11.22 35.18 -10.34
C PHE A 14 -10.60 33.79 -10.45
N ALA A 15 -10.18 33.44 -11.66
CA ALA A 15 -9.40 32.23 -11.90
C ALA A 15 -8.01 32.40 -11.29
N ILE A 16 -7.62 31.50 -10.39
CA ILE A 16 -6.27 31.48 -9.84
C ILE A 16 -5.42 30.52 -10.64
N ARG A 17 -4.24 31.02 -11.01
CA ARG A 17 -3.22 30.24 -11.66
C ARG A 17 -2.36 29.61 -10.58
N MET A 18 -2.66 28.35 -10.24
CA MET A 18 -1.87 27.60 -9.27
C MET A 18 -0.67 26.95 -9.97
N SER A 19 0.51 27.11 -9.35
CA SER A 19 1.75 26.47 -9.77
C SER A 19 2.42 25.90 -8.53
N ASP A 20 2.80 24.64 -8.58
CA ASP A 20 3.67 23.97 -7.62
C ASP A 20 5.17 24.34 -7.83
N GLY A 21 5.45 25.25 -8.78
CA GLY A 21 6.79 25.66 -9.17
C GLY A 21 7.53 24.65 -10.07
N ARG A 22 6.91 23.52 -10.43
CA ARG A 22 7.52 22.43 -11.20
C ARG A 22 6.71 22.06 -12.45
N SER A 23 5.41 22.36 -12.46
CA SER A 23 4.46 22.04 -13.53
C SER A 23 3.93 23.30 -14.23
N ALA A 24 3.43 23.14 -15.46
CA ALA A 24 2.76 24.23 -16.17
C ALA A 24 1.54 24.70 -15.33
N PRO A 25 1.40 26.00 -15.04
CA PRO A 25 0.38 26.43 -14.10
C PRO A 25 -1.01 26.16 -14.67
N SER A 26 -1.83 25.42 -13.91
CA SER A 26 -3.20 25.09 -14.32
C SER A 26 -4.14 26.24 -14.01
N LEU A 27 -4.99 26.59 -14.97
CA LEU A 27 -6.01 27.61 -14.79
C LEU A 27 -7.21 26.97 -14.09
N VAL A 28 -7.41 27.28 -12.83
CA VAL A 28 -8.58 26.79 -12.09
C VAL A 28 -9.73 27.76 -12.34
N ALA A 29 -10.81 27.27 -12.96
CA ALA A 29 -11.96 28.10 -13.29
C ALA A 29 -12.67 28.55 -12.01
N ALA A 30 -13.17 29.79 -12.03
CA ALA A 30 -14.02 30.30 -10.97
C ALA A 30 -15.25 29.41 -10.79
N GLY A 31 -15.44 28.88 -9.57
CA GLY A 31 -16.51 27.93 -9.25
C GLY A 31 -16.15 26.44 -9.36
N SER A 32 -14.93 26.10 -9.80
CA SER A 32 -14.45 24.69 -9.78
C SER A 32 -13.76 24.30 -8.46
N LEU A 33 -13.55 25.26 -7.56
CA LEU A 33 -13.03 25.04 -6.22
C LEU A 33 -14.18 24.97 -5.24
N GLU A 34 -14.33 23.82 -4.60
CA GLU A 34 -15.13 23.69 -3.39
C GLU A 34 -14.21 24.01 -2.20
N LEU A 35 -14.46 25.14 -1.54
CA LEU A 35 -13.79 25.49 -0.30
C LEU A 35 -14.55 24.79 0.83
N VAL A 36 -13.92 23.78 1.43
CA VAL A 36 -14.50 23.07 2.56
C VAL A 36 -14.05 23.74 3.85
N ASP A 37 -14.94 24.53 4.46
CA ASP A 37 -14.77 25.06 5.82
C ASP A 37 -15.11 23.99 6.86
N GLY A 38 -14.32 22.92 6.88
CA GLY A 38 -14.38 21.85 7.88
C GLY A 38 -13.17 21.90 8.81
N PRO A 39 -13.32 21.60 10.12
CA PRO A 39 -12.15 21.41 10.97
C PRO A 39 -11.36 20.18 10.50
N VAL A 40 -10.19 20.42 9.92
CA VAL A 40 -9.20 19.38 9.63
C VAL A 40 -8.38 19.19 10.91
N ALA A 41 -8.66 18.14 11.67
CA ALA A 41 -7.98 17.88 12.95
C ALA A 41 -6.61 17.24 12.72
N SER A 42 -6.45 16.50 11.62
CA SER A 42 -5.21 15.89 11.16
C SER A 42 -5.04 16.04 9.65
N LEU A 43 -3.80 15.95 9.14
CA LEU A 43 -3.55 15.90 7.69
C LEU A 43 -4.29 14.71 7.04
N ASP A 44 -4.58 13.66 7.81
CA ASP A 44 -5.32 12.51 7.32
C ASP A 44 -6.81 12.81 7.03
N ASP A 45 -7.36 13.87 7.61
CA ASP A 45 -8.72 14.32 7.32
C ASP A 45 -8.81 15.03 5.96
N LEU A 46 -7.68 15.46 5.37
CA LEU A 46 -7.67 16.02 4.01
C LEU A 46 -7.89 14.95 2.94
N TRP A 47 -7.67 13.68 3.27
CA TRP A 47 -7.85 12.57 2.34
C TRP A 47 -9.31 12.41 1.93
N THR A 48 -10.29 12.75 2.76
CA THR A 48 -11.72 12.68 2.40
C THR A 48 -12.10 13.60 1.22
N PHE A 49 -11.27 14.60 0.91
CA PHE A 49 -11.53 15.60 -0.14
C PHE A 49 -10.69 15.41 -1.40
N THR A 50 -9.68 14.54 -1.37
CA THR A 50 -8.63 14.46 -2.41
C THR A 50 -8.29 13.05 -2.88
N MET A 51 -9.05 12.02 -2.46
CA MET A 51 -8.79 10.64 -2.87
C MET A 51 -8.68 10.52 -4.40
N PRO A 52 -7.64 9.83 -4.90
CA PRO A 52 -7.59 9.42 -6.30
C PRO A 52 -8.87 8.69 -6.69
N GLU A 53 -9.33 8.94 -7.90
CA GLU A 53 -10.41 8.13 -8.47
C GLU A 53 -9.94 6.67 -8.57
N VAL A 54 -10.77 5.76 -8.05
CA VAL A 54 -10.48 4.33 -8.09
C VAL A 54 -10.50 3.89 -9.56
N PRO A 55 -9.44 3.25 -10.08
CA PRO A 55 -9.29 3.02 -11.51
C PRO A 55 -10.28 2.00 -12.09
N PHE A 56 -10.83 1.13 -11.26
CA PHE A 56 -11.83 0.11 -11.61
C PHE A 56 -12.52 -0.41 -10.34
N THR A 57 -13.74 -0.91 -10.47
CA THR A 57 -14.50 -1.42 -9.32
C THR A 57 -13.98 -2.78 -8.85
N LEU A 58 -14.35 -3.17 -7.63
CA LEU A 58 -14.01 -4.49 -7.09
C LEU A 58 -14.63 -5.60 -7.95
N GLU A 59 -15.83 -5.40 -8.48
CA GLU A 59 -16.52 -6.37 -9.34
C GLU A 59 -15.71 -6.67 -10.60
N THR A 60 -15.10 -5.65 -11.23
CA THR A 60 -14.20 -5.85 -12.38
C THR A 60 -13.01 -6.74 -12.01
N VAL A 61 -12.43 -6.53 -10.82
CA VAL A 61 -11.30 -7.34 -10.33
C VAL A 61 -11.74 -8.78 -10.05
N LEU A 62 -12.90 -8.97 -9.44
CA LEU A 62 -13.42 -10.29 -9.13
C LEU A 62 -13.82 -11.07 -10.40
N GLU A 63 -14.27 -10.37 -11.44
CA GLU A 63 -14.53 -11.01 -12.73
C GLU A 63 -13.24 -11.50 -13.40
N GLU A 64 -12.20 -10.67 -13.40
CA GLU A 64 -10.87 -11.12 -13.84
C GLU A 64 -10.29 -12.23 -12.95
N LEU A 65 -10.61 -12.25 -11.65
CA LEU A 65 -10.22 -13.37 -10.79
C LEU A 65 -10.87 -14.69 -11.22
N ARG A 66 -12.15 -14.68 -11.64
CA ARG A 66 -12.79 -15.88 -12.21
C ARG A 66 -12.08 -16.33 -13.48
N GLU A 67 -11.74 -15.40 -14.36
CA GLU A 67 -10.98 -15.71 -15.57
C GLU A 67 -9.59 -16.30 -15.23
N HIS A 68 -8.92 -15.80 -14.20
CA HIS A 68 -7.66 -16.38 -13.71
C HIS A 68 -7.83 -17.82 -13.20
N ILE A 69 -8.87 -18.08 -12.39
CA ILE A 69 -9.15 -19.42 -11.84
C ILE A 69 -9.55 -20.39 -12.96
N GLN A 70 -10.31 -19.93 -13.96
CA GLN A 70 -10.63 -20.70 -15.17
C GLN A 70 -9.34 -21.08 -15.91
N SER A 71 -8.44 -20.13 -16.16
CA SER A 71 -7.12 -20.39 -16.78
C SER A 71 -6.31 -21.43 -16.00
N GLN A 72 -6.30 -21.38 -14.66
CA GLN A 72 -5.65 -22.39 -13.83
C GLN A 72 -6.31 -23.77 -13.97
N ALA A 73 -7.63 -23.83 -13.96
CA ALA A 73 -8.38 -25.08 -14.16
C ALA A 73 -8.11 -25.70 -15.54
N SER A 74 -8.03 -24.87 -16.58
CA SER A 74 -7.66 -25.28 -17.93
C SER A 74 -6.25 -25.88 -18.01
N ASP A 75 -5.27 -25.25 -17.35
CA ASP A 75 -3.92 -25.78 -17.26
C ASP A 75 -3.90 -27.11 -16.48
N ILE A 76 -4.63 -27.19 -15.36
CA ILE A 76 -4.79 -28.44 -14.60
C ILE A 76 -5.43 -29.53 -15.47
N GLY A 77 -6.50 -29.23 -16.19
CA GLY A 77 -7.18 -30.19 -17.06
C GLY A 77 -6.28 -30.69 -18.19
N CYS A 78 -5.49 -29.79 -18.78
CA CYS A 78 -4.52 -30.14 -19.82
C CYS A 78 -3.40 -31.05 -19.30
N ILE A 79 -2.93 -30.84 -18.05
CA ILE A 79 -1.80 -31.58 -17.47
C ILE A 79 -2.22 -32.88 -16.78
N ALA A 80 -3.31 -32.81 -16.01
CA ALA A 80 -3.75 -33.85 -15.06
C ALA A 80 -5.14 -34.43 -15.38
N GLY A 81 -5.84 -33.92 -16.40
CA GLY A 81 -7.13 -34.40 -16.86
C GLY A 81 -8.34 -33.66 -16.28
N ASP A 82 -9.50 -33.82 -16.94
CA ASP A 82 -10.75 -33.13 -16.62
C ASP A 82 -11.25 -33.40 -15.19
N GLU A 83 -11.02 -34.60 -14.66
CA GLU A 83 -11.37 -34.95 -13.28
C GLU A 83 -10.62 -34.09 -12.26
N ALA A 84 -9.34 -33.81 -12.50
CA ALA A 84 -8.54 -32.96 -11.61
C ALA A 84 -8.98 -31.49 -11.67
N ALA A 85 -9.27 -30.98 -12.87
CA ALA A 85 -9.82 -29.64 -13.05
C ALA A 85 -11.19 -29.49 -12.39
N SER A 86 -12.05 -30.51 -12.56
CA SER A 86 -13.37 -30.55 -11.94
C SER A 86 -13.29 -30.60 -10.42
N ALA A 87 -12.34 -31.35 -9.86
CA ALA A 87 -12.11 -31.39 -8.42
C ALA A 87 -11.58 -30.05 -7.87
N PHE A 88 -10.73 -29.35 -8.63
CA PHE A 88 -10.24 -28.01 -8.27
C PHE A 88 -11.38 -26.97 -8.26
N LEU A 89 -12.26 -27.00 -9.27
CA LEU A 89 -13.38 -26.05 -9.39
C LEU A 89 -14.60 -26.42 -8.54
N GLY A 90 -14.74 -27.69 -8.16
CA GLY A 90 -15.92 -28.21 -7.47
C GLY A 90 -17.12 -28.50 -8.39
N PHE A 91 -16.94 -28.50 -9.71
CA PHE A 91 -17.99 -28.81 -10.69
C PHE A 91 -17.41 -29.44 -11.98
N PRO A 92 -18.21 -30.15 -12.79
CA PRO A 92 -17.74 -30.74 -14.04
C PRO A 92 -17.21 -29.68 -15.03
N PHE A 93 -15.95 -29.84 -15.44
CA PHE A 93 -15.22 -28.95 -16.34
C PHE A 93 -14.42 -29.76 -17.36
N ASP A 94 -14.67 -29.54 -18.65
CA ASP A 94 -13.88 -30.08 -19.76
C ASP A 94 -12.93 -29.01 -20.25
N TRP A 95 -11.62 -29.19 -20.08
CA TRP A 95 -10.68 -28.13 -20.45
C TRP A 95 -10.66 -27.83 -21.95
N ARG A 96 -11.13 -28.71 -22.84
CA ARG A 96 -11.17 -28.41 -24.27
C ARG A 96 -12.32 -27.49 -24.65
N ASP A 97 -13.46 -27.68 -24.01
CA ASP A 97 -14.70 -26.97 -24.34
C ASP A 97 -14.93 -25.76 -23.42
N ASP A 98 -14.52 -25.85 -22.16
CA ASP A 98 -14.84 -24.86 -21.11
C ASP A 98 -13.73 -23.83 -20.87
N SER A 99 -12.54 -23.98 -21.47
CA SER A 99 -11.39 -23.08 -21.20
C SER A 99 -11.63 -21.61 -21.51
N GLU A 100 -12.47 -21.32 -22.49
CA GLU A 100 -12.83 -19.96 -22.89
C GLU A 100 -14.33 -19.67 -22.72
N SER A 101 -15.10 -20.61 -22.15
CA SER A 101 -16.56 -20.48 -22.00
C SER A 101 -16.91 -19.44 -20.92
N PRO A 102 -17.72 -18.41 -21.24
CA PRO A 102 -18.29 -17.53 -20.25
C PRO A 102 -19.20 -18.26 -19.26
N GLU A 103 -19.96 -19.26 -19.70
CA GLU A 103 -20.86 -20.04 -18.85
C GLU A 103 -20.09 -20.85 -17.80
N ALA A 104 -18.95 -21.45 -18.18
CA ALA A 104 -18.07 -22.12 -17.24
C ALA A 104 -17.48 -21.13 -16.22
N ARG A 105 -17.14 -19.91 -16.65
CA ARG A 105 -16.62 -18.86 -15.78
C ARG A 105 -17.65 -18.40 -14.75
N GLU A 106 -18.90 -18.18 -15.16
CA GLU A 106 -19.98 -17.74 -14.27
C GLU A 106 -20.29 -18.75 -13.17
N ARG A 107 -20.03 -20.05 -13.42
CA ARG A 107 -20.20 -21.14 -12.43
C ARG A 107 -19.13 -21.16 -11.35
N ILE A 108 -18.03 -20.41 -11.51
CA ILE A 108 -16.94 -20.36 -10.53
C ILE A 108 -17.40 -19.62 -9.28
N ASP A 109 -17.56 -20.37 -8.19
CA ASP A 109 -17.83 -19.81 -6.86
C ASP A 109 -16.54 -19.30 -6.22
N LEU A 110 -16.33 -17.99 -6.29
CA LEU A 110 -15.18 -17.32 -5.69
C LEU A 110 -15.08 -17.53 -4.18
N ALA A 111 -16.17 -17.81 -3.46
CA ALA A 111 -16.13 -18.03 -2.01
C ALA A 111 -15.34 -19.29 -1.61
N CYS A 112 -15.17 -20.24 -2.53
CA CYS A 112 -14.38 -21.45 -2.31
C CYS A 112 -12.86 -21.23 -2.38
N PHE A 113 -12.42 -20.07 -2.89
CA PHE A 113 -11.00 -19.79 -3.13
C PHE A 113 -10.48 -18.73 -2.15
N ASN A 114 -9.50 -19.09 -1.32
CA ASN A 114 -8.85 -18.15 -0.40
C ASN A 114 -8.25 -16.93 -1.14
N MET A 115 -7.84 -17.10 -2.40
CA MET A 115 -7.38 -16.01 -3.27
C MET A 115 -8.37 -14.85 -3.36
N THR A 116 -9.68 -15.11 -3.28
CA THR A 116 -10.73 -14.07 -3.29
C THR A 116 -10.60 -13.11 -2.12
N ARG A 117 -10.32 -13.64 -0.92
CA ARG A 117 -10.10 -12.85 0.30
C ARG A 117 -8.86 -11.96 0.14
N ILE A 118 -7.76 -12.54 -0.34
CA ILE A 118 -6.49 -11.83 -0.57
C ILE A 118 -6.63 -10.73 -1.63
N VAL A 119 -7.27 -11.03 -2.77
CA VAL A 119 -7.48 -10.06 -3.85
C VAL A 119 -8.39 -8.92 -3.39
N THR A 120 -9.41 -9.21 -2.59
CA THR A 120 -10.28 -8.18 -2.01
C THR A 120 -9.51 -7.27 -1.05
N ALA A 121 -8.70 -7.84 -0.15
CA ALA A 121 -7.84 -7.08 0.75
C ALA A 121 -6.80 -6.25 -0.03
N ALA A 122 -6.21 -6.83 -1.07
CA ALA A 122 -5.28 -6.14 -1.97
C ALA A 122 -5.95 -4.95 -2.67
N TRP A 123 -7.19 -5.07 -3.15
CA TRP A 123 -7.92 -3.97 -3.79
C TRP A 123 -8.17 -2.81 -2.83
N HIS A 124 -8.64 -3.10 -1.61
CA HIS A 124 -8.83 -2.08 -0.57
C HIS A 124 -7.51 -1.41 -0.19
N SER A 125 -6.44 -2.20 -0.05
CA SER A 125 -5.09 -1.70 0.25
C SER A 125 -4.52 -0.86 -0.88
N ALA A 126 -4.68 -1.27 -2.14
CA ALA A 126 -4.12 -0.61 -3.31
C ALA A 126 -4.79 0.72 -3.62
N PHE A 127 -6.13 0.76 -3.65
CA PHE A 127 -6.86 1.92 -4.18
C PHE A 127 -7.61 2.70 -3.13
N ARG A 128 -7.83 2.13 -1.94
CA ARG A 128 -8.55 2.77 -0.83
C ARG A 128 -9.83 3.46 -1.28
N PRO A 129 -10.82 2.72 -1.77
CA PRO A 129 -12.09 3.30 -2.24
C PRO A 129 -12.81 4.13 -1.19
N THR A 130 -12.51 3.92 0.10
CA THR A 130 -13.08 4.66 1.22
C THR A 130 -12.01 5.04 2.24
N PRO A 131 -12.24 6.08 3.06
CA PRO A 131 -11.34 6.45 4.16
C PRO A 131 -11.13 5.32 5.18
N ALA A 132 -12.09 4.38 5.30
CA ALA A 132 -12.01 3.24 6.20
C ALA A 132 -11.37 1.99 5.58
N SER A 133 -10.94 2.05 4.31
CA SER A 133 -10.35 0.87 3.64
C SER A 133 -9.08 0.41 4.36
N PRO A 134 -8.98 -0.86 4.76
CA PRO A 134 -7.82 -1.35 5.50
C PRO A 134 -6.57 -1.45 4.61
N ALA A 135 -5.40 -1.36 5.23
CA ALA A 135 -4.17 -1.86 4.62
C ALA A 135 -4.23 -3.39 4.55
N ILE A 136 -3.51 -3.97 3.60
CA ILE A 136 -3.30 -5.41 3.56
C ILE A 136 -2.50 -5.85 4.80
N ALA A 137 -2.97 -6.91 5.46
CA ALA A 137 -2.30 -7.48 6.62
C ALA A 137 -0.98 -8.15 6.22
N GLY A 138 -0.02 -8.26 7.16
CA GLY A 138 1.28 -8.90 6.87
C GLY A 138 1.15 -10.35 6.43
N GLU A 139 0.27 -11.13 7.06
CA GLU A 139 -0.02 -12.53 6.67
C GLU A 139 -0.58 -12.65 5.25
N ASP A 140 -1.37 -11.66 4.83
CA ASP A 140 -1.96 -11.62 3.50
C ASP A 140 -0.94 -11.23 2.42
N VAL A 141 0.14 -10.54 2.81
CA VAL A 141 1.23 -10.20 1.89
C VAL A 141 2.01 -11.45 1.48
N ASP A 142 2.25 -12.38 2.41
CA ASP A 142 2.94 -13.64 2.09
C ASP A 142 2.13 -14.45 1.05
N GLU A 143 0.80 -14.52 1.23
CA GLU A 143 -0.09 -15.16 0.25
C GLU A 143 -0.14 -14.37 -1.07
N LEU A 144 -0.17 -13.04 -1.02
CA LEU A 144 -0.11 -12.18 -2.21
C LEU A 144 1.18 -12.40 -3.01
N GLU A 145 2.31 -12.52 -2.33
CA GLU A 145 3.61 -12.79 -2.93
C GLU A 145 3.63 -14.18 -3.58
N GLN A 146 3.04 -15.20 -2.94
CA GLN A 146 2.88 -16.50 -3.56
C GLN A 146 2.03 -16.44 -4.83
N ILE A 147 0.94 -15.65 -4.84
CA ILE A 147 0.13 -15.45 -6.05
C ILE A 147 0.97 -14.80 -7.15
N LEU A 148 1.74 -13.76 -6.82
CA LEU A 148 2.66 -13.09 -7.75
C LEU A 148 3.71 -14.07 -8.29
N CYS A 149 4.37 -14.85 -7.45
CA CYS A 149 5.41 -15.80 -7.88
C CYS A 149 4.84 -16.99 -8.65
N ALA A 150 3.73 -17.57 -8.20
CA ALA A 150 3.10 -18.68 -8.89
C ALA A 150 2.46 -18.25 -10.23
N SER A 151 2.16 -16.96 -10.40
CA SER A 151 1.42 -16.47 -11.56
C SER A 151 2.19 -15.61 -12.53
N LEU A 152 3.20 -14.86 -12.09
CA LEU A 152 4.01 -13.98 -12.93
C LEU A 152 5.35 -14.59 -13.31
N VAL A 153 5.71 -15.75 -12.74
CA VAL A 153 6.87 -16.49 -13.24
C VAL A 153 6.52 -17.03 -14.62
N ARG A 154 7.40 -16.70 -15.57
CA ARG A 154 7.39 -16.97 -17.02
C ARG A 154 7.36 -18.45 -17.41
N PHE A 155 6.76 -19.33 -16.62
CA PHE A 155 6.29 -20.61 -17.10
C PHE A 155 5.18 -20.31 -18.08
N GLY A 156 5.38 -20.68 -19.35
CA GLY A 156 4.38 -20.45 -20.39
C GLY A 156 3.07 -21.12 -19.99
N ARG A 157 2.12 -20.35 -19.47
CA ARG A 157 0.74 -20.78 -19.30
C ARG A 157 0.19 -21.07 -20.69
N ARG A 158 -0.54 -22.17 -20.81
CA ARG A 158 -1.14 -22.54 -22.11
C ARG A 158 -2.40 -21.72 -22.37
N HIS A 159 -3.06 -21.30 -21.29
CA HIS A 159 -4.28 -20.51 -21.32
C HIS A 159 -3.99 -19.14 -20.72
N GLY A 160 -4.35 -18.07 -21.43
CA GLY A 160 -4.05 -16.70 -21.03
C GLY A 160 -4.70 -16.34 -19.70
N SER A 161 -3.97 -15.62 -18.85
CA SER A 161 -4.49 -15.11 -17.58
C SER A 161 -4.53 -13.59 -17.54
N PRO A 162 -5.51 -12.96 -16.87
CA PRO A 162 -5.45 -11.53 -16.58
C PRO A 162 -4.17 -11.10 -15.86
N LEU A 163 -3.55 -11.98 -15.05
CA LEU A 163 -2.27 -11.66 -14.39
C LEU A 163 -1.11 -11.47 -15.38
N ASP A 164 -1.18 -12.08 -16.56
CA ASP A 164 -0.18 -11.91 -17.62
C ASP A 164 -0.46 -10.71 -18.53
N ARG A 165 -1.68 -10.15 -18.45
CA ARG A 165 -2.12 -9.05 -19.30
C ARG A 165 -1.76 -7.71 -18.65
N ASP A 166 -0.75 -7.06 -19.22
CA ASP A 166 -0.33 -5.71 -18.82
C ASP A 166 -1.52 -4.76 -18.69
N GLY A 167 -1.75 -4.29 -17.47
CA GLY A 167 -2.78 -3.30 -17.16
C GLY A 167 -4.18 -3.86 -16.90
N SER A 168 -4.33 -5.19 -16.79
CA SER A 168 -5.57 -5.79 -16.28
C SER A 168 -5.88 -5.30 -14.87
N ALA A 169 -7.16 -5.30 -14.49
CA ALA A 169 -7.59 -4.84 -13.17
C ALA A 169 -7.00 -5.71 -12.05
N LEU A 170 -6.96 -7.02 -12.25
CA LEU A 170 -6.41 -8.00 -11.31
C LEU A 170 -4.91 -7.84 -11.16
N GLN A 171 -4.15 -7.78 -12.26
CA GLN A 171 -2.70 -7.61 -12.21
C GLN A 171 -2.34 -6.29 -11.52
N ARG A 172 -3.00 -5.19 -11.92
CA ARG A 172 -2.74 -3.87 -11.33
C ARG A 172 -3.14 -3.82 -9.86
N THR A 173 -4.17 -4.54 -9.43
CA THR A 173 -4.57 -4.65 -8.01
C THR A 173 -3.47 -5.30 -7.19
N ILE A 174 -3.05 -6.50 -7.57
CA ILE A 174 -2.09 -7.30 -6.82
C ILE A 174 -0.74 -6.58 -6.77
N LEU A 175 -0.24 -6.10 -7.91
CA LEU A 175 1.03 -5.37 -7.97
C LEU A 175 0.97 -4.07 -7.15
N SER A 176 -0.10 -3.27 -7.28
CA SER A 176 -0.21 -2.01 -6.52
C SER A 176 -0.23 -2.26 -5.02
N ALA A 177 -0.98 -3.27 -4.56
CA ALA A 177 -1.03 -3.63 -3.15
C ALA A 177 0.34 -4.05 -2.63
N TYR A 178 1.02 -4.92 -3.37
CA TYR A 178 2.35 -5.42 -3.01
C TYR A 178 3.40 -4.30 -2.94
N TYR A 179 3.50 -3.46 -3.97
CA TYR A 179 4.47 -2.36 -3.96
C TYR A 179 4.14 -1.29 -2.93
N ARG A 180 2.86 -1.02 -2.69
CA ARG A 180 2.44 -0.12 -1.62
C ARG A 180 2.86 -0.66 -0.26
N TRP A 181 2.70 -1.97 -0.04
CA TRP A 181 3.22 -2.63 1.16
C TRP A 181 4.74 -2.51 1.24
N GLN A 182 5.49 -2.71 0.15
CA GLN A 182 6.95 -2.55 0.18
C GLN A 182 7.40 -1.12 0.52
N ILE A 183 6.70 -0.10 0.03
CA ILE A 183 6.96 1.30 0.43
C ILE A 183 6.70 1.48 1.93
N ALA A 184 5.56 0.98 2.40
CA ALA A 184 5.19 1.02 3.82
C ALA A 184 6.20 0.28 4.72
N ASP A 185 6.75 -0.83 4.24
CA ASP A 185 7.71 -1.67 4.95
C ASP A 185 9.16 -1.15 4.83
N GLY A 186 9.41 -0.12 4.01
CA GLY A 186 10.75 0.42 3.77
C GLY A 186 11.64 -0.49 2.91
N CYS A 187 11.07 -1.50 2.26
CA CYS A 187 11.76 -2.47 1.42
C CYS A 187 11.46 -2.31 -0.08
N PHE A 188 11.00 -1.13 -0.51
CA PHE A 188 10.67 -0.84 -1.90
C PHE A 188 11.88 -0.95 -2.84
N LEU A 189 11.82 -1.87 -3.81
CA LEU A 189 12.85 -2.12 -4.82
C LEU A 189 14.28 -2.23 -4.22
N PRO A 190 14.55 -3.25 -3.39
CA PRO A 190 15.86 -3.41 -2.78
C PRO A 190 16.91 -3.75 -3.84
N GLU A 191 18.13 -3.25 -3.68
CA GLU A 191 19.26 -3.52 -4.59
C GLU A 191 19.65 -5.01 -4.55
N ASP A 192 19.60 -5.59 -3.36
CA ASP A 192 19.99 -6.97 -3.07
C ASP A 192 18.79 -7.91 -3.03
N ALA A 193 17.83 -7.76 -3.96
CA ALA A 193 16.83 -8.81 -4.17
C ALA A 193 17.60 -10.09 -4.57
N LEU A 194 17.95 -10.91 -3.58
CA LEU A 194 18.76 -12.10 -3.77
C LEU A 194 18.03 -12.97 -4.81
N PRO A 195 18.74 -13.50 -5.82
CA PRO A 195 18.13 -14.36 -6.82
C PRO A 195 17.43 -15.60 -6.22
N ASP A 196 17.79 -15.99 -4.99
CA ASP A 196 17.19 -17.09 -4.23
C ASP A 196 16.16 -16.66 -3.17
N SER A 197 15.81 -15.37 -3.08
CA SER A 197 14.85 -14.88 -2.07
C SER A 197 13.40 -15.32 -2.31
N GLY A 198 13.12 -15.97 -3.45
CA GLY A 198 11.76 -16.29 -3.87
C GLY A 198 10.92 -15.06 -4.26
N ARG A 199 11.46 -13.84 -4.09
CA ARG A 199 10.78 -12.59 -4.43
C ARG A 199 10.73 -12.40 -5.94
N PRO A 200 9.61 -11.94 -6.50
CA PRO A 200 9.50 -11.77 -7.93
C PRO A 200 10.35 -10.56 -8.39
N ASP A 201 11.25 -10.80 -9.35
CA ASP A 201 12.18 -9.79 -9.85
C ASP A 201 11.51 -8.83 -10.85
N HIS A 202 10.82 -7.83 -10.31
CA HIS A 202 10.02 -6.91 -11.12
C HIS A 202 10.74 -5.62 -11.51
N SER A 203 10.60 -5.20 -12.77
CA SER A 203 11.26 -3.98 -13.25
C SER A 203 10.76 -2.73 -12.51
N VAL A 204 11.63 -1.72 -12.35
CA VAL A 204 11.26 -0.40 -11.79
C VAL A 204 10.05 0.21 -12.53
N THR A 205 10.00 0.01 -13.85
CA THR A 205 8.89 0.44 -14.71
C THR A 205 7.56 -0.20 -14.35
N GLU A 206 7.57 -1.49 -14.01
CA GLU A 206 6.36 -2.23 -13.64
C GLU A 206 5.84 -1.78 -12.28
N ALA A 207 6.74 -1.64 -11.30
CA ALA A 207 6.39 -1.14 -9.98
C ALA A 207 5.74 0.24 -10.02
N ILE A 208 6.36 1.17 -10.74
CA ILE A 208 5.82 2.52 -10.90
C ILE A 208 4.53 2.50 -11.74
N GLY A 209 4.49 1.69 -12.79
CA GLY A 209 3.31 1.55 -13.65
C GLY A 209 2.09 1.06 -12.88
N ALA A 210 2.25 0.06 -12.00
CA ALA A 210 1.19 -0.43 -11.13
C ALA A 210 0.69 0.69 -10.21
N LEU A 211 1.61 1.30 -9.45
CA LEU A 211 1.31 2.33 -8.44
C LEU A 211 0.68 3.61 -9.02
N THR A 212 1.02 3.98 -10.25
CA THR A 212 0.58 5.25 -10.87
C THR A 212 -0.46 5.07 -11.97
N GLY A 213 -0.66 3.83 -12.45
CA GLY A 213 -1.45 3.52 -13.65
C GLY A 213 -0.83 3.99 -14.96
N MET A 214 0.44 4.44 -14.95
CA MET A 214 1.10 4.91 -16.16
C MET A 214 1.60 3.72 -17.00
N PRO A 215 1.42 3.76 -18.34
CA PRO A 215 2.05 2.79 -19.22
C PRO A 215 3.59 2.82 -19.09
N ALA A 216 4.25 1.68 -19.30
CA ALA A 216 5.70 1.56 -19.13
C ALA A 216 6.52 2.57 -19.96
N THR A 217 6.03 2.97 -21.13
CA THR A 217 6.66 4.02 -21.96
C THR A 217 6.54 5.41 -21.33
N ALA A 218 5.38 5.74 -20.76
CA ALA A 218 5.14 6.99 -20.06
C ALA A 218 6.00 7.08 -18.79
N VAL A 219 6.12 5.98 -18.03
CA VAL A 219 7.01 5.90 -16.86
C VAL A 219 8.46 6.21 -17.26
N ARG A 220 8.98 5.53 -18.29
CA ARG A 220 10.36 5.76 -18.77
C ARG A 220 10.62 7.21 -19.14
N ASN A 221 9.73 7.79 -19.93
CA ASN A 221 9.88 9.16 -20.42
C ASN A 221 9.79 10.18 -19.27
N THR A 222 8.89 9.96 -18.32
CA THR A 222 8.64 10.90 -17.22
C THR A 222 9.77 10.87 -16.19
N LEU A 223 10.22 9.67 -15.79
CA LEU A 223 11.37 9.55 -14.90
C LEU A 223 12.65 10.13 -15.53
N SER A 224 12.90 9.83 -16.81
CA SER A 224 14.06 10.38 -17.51
C SER A 224 14.03 11.90 -17.59
N ARG A 225 12.85 12.51 -17.80
CA ARG A 225 12.69 13.97 -17.80
C ARG A 225 12.96 14.57 -16.42
N ASP A 226 12.53 13.89 -15.37
CA ASP A 226 12.65 14.35 -13.99
C ASP A 226 14.00 13.94 -13.35
N GLY A 227 14.92 13.35 -14.14
CA GLY A 227 16.28 13.01 -13.72
C GLY A 227 16.41 11.74 -12.87
N LEU A 228 15.37 10.92 -12.80
CA LEU A 228 15.34 9.69 -12.01
C LEU A 228 15.78 8.47 -12.83
N SER A 229 16.61 7.63 -12.23
CA SER A 229 17.14 6.42 -12.86
C SER A 229 16.11 5.28 -12.86
N LEU A 230 16.16 4.42 -13.88
CA LEU A 230 15.45 3.13 -13.91
C LEU A 230 16.36 1.96 -13.52
N VAL A 231 17.66 2.22 -13.41
CA VAL A 231 18.67 1.22 -13.03
C VAL A 231 18.67 1.12 -11.52
N ARG A 232 18.31 -0.05 -10.98
CA ARG A 232 18.19 -0.28 -9.52
C ARG A 232 19.42 0.14 -8.72
N SER A 233 20.62 -0.19 -9.19
CA SER A 233 21.90 0.18 -8.54
C SER A 233 22.23 1.68 -8.56
N LYS A 234 21.41 2.49 -9.23
CA LYS A 234 21.51 3.95 -9.30
C LYS A 234 20.21 4.61 -8.86
N LEU A 235 19.33 3.86 -8.20
CA LEU A 235 18.00 4.32 -7.83
C LEU A 235 18.10 5.13 -6.55
N ASP A 236 17.77 6.41 -6.62
CA ASP A 236 17.45 7.18 -5.42
C ASP A 236 16.02 6.80 -4.99
N ARG A 237 15.92 5.86 -4.05
CA ARG A 237 14.63 5.32 -3.58
C ARG A 237 13.78 6.40 -2.92
N ASN A 238 14.39 7.29 -2.14
CA ASN A 238 13.66 8.33 -1.43
C ASN A 238 13.10 9.34 -2.43
N ALA A 239 13.93 9.81 -3.37
CA ALA A 239 13.46 10.70 -4.42
C ALA A 239 12.38 10.05 -5.31
N LEU A 240 12.46 8.73 -5.55
CA LEU A 240 11.45 8.01 -6.29
C LEU A 240 10.13 7.88 -5.51
N ILE A 241 10.18 7.57 -4.21
CA ILE A 241 8.98 7.50 -3.37
C ILE A 241 8.31 8.88 -3.30
N ASP A 242 9.08 9.95 -3.05
CA ASP A 242 8.59 11.33 -3.09
C ASP A 242 7.94 11.68 -4.44
N TRP A 243 8.53 11.17 -5.53
CA TRP A 243 7.97 11.33 -6.87
C TRP A 243 6.67 10.55 -7.08
N ILE A 244 6.51 9.38 -6.47
CA ILE A 244 5.30 8.54 -6.56
C ILE A 244 4.16 9.15 -5.74
N VAL A 245 4.42 9.56 -4.50
CA VAL A 245 3.37 10.06 -3.58
C VAL A 245 2.72 11.36 -4.07
N THR A 246 3.39 12.08 -4.97
CA THR A 246 2.87 13.30 -5.60
C THR A 246 2.02 13.02 -6.85
N ARG A 247 1.84 11.76 -7.26
CA ARG A 247 1.05 11.40 -8.45
C ARG A 247 -0.43 11.32 -8.10
N ARG A 248 -1.26 11.94 -8.93
CA ARG A 248 -2.73 11.98 -8.78
C ARG A 248 -3.39 10.62 -8.58
N ASN A 249 -2.81 9.55 -9.14
CA ASN A 249 -3.39 8.21 -9.12
C ASN A 249 -2.84 7.34 -7.98
N PHE A 250 -1.89 7.84 -7.19
CA PHE A 250 -1.38 7.13 -6.03
C PHE A 250 -2.14 7.63 -4.80
N ALA A 251 -2.81 6.71 -4.10
CA ALA A 251 -3.38 7.03 -2.80
C ALA A 251 -2.21 7.09 -1.79
N PRO A 252 -2.01 8.19 -1.04
CA PRO A 252 -0.87 8.27 -0.12
C PRO A 252 -0.99 7.29 1.04
N LEU A 253 0.13 6.92 1.67
CA LEU A 253 0.11 6.09 2.89
C LEU A 253 -0.48 6.90 4.05
N ARG A 254 -1.31 6.29 4.91
CA ARG A 254 -1.66 6.90 6.20
C ARG A 254 -0.43 6.90 7.07
N GLU A 255 -0.41 7.80 8.04
CA GLU A 255 0.68 7.88 9.00
C GLU A 255 0.98 6.52 9.64
N SER A 256 -0.06 5.81 10.08
CA SER A 256 0.03 4.47 10.69
C SER A 256 0.61 3.38 9.77
N GLU A 257 0.61 3.59 8.45
CA GLU A 257 1.14 2.63 7.47
C GLU A 257 2.53 3.02 6.96
N THR A 258 3.00 4.23 7.25
CA THR A 258 4.40 4.58 6.96
C THR A 258 5.34 3.67 7.74
N SER A 259 6.58 3.53 7.29
CA SER A 259 7.59 2.77 8.02
C SER A 259 7.76 3.28 9.46
N GLU A 260 7.75 4.61 9.64
CA GLU A 260 7.82 5.26 10.95
C GLU A 260 6.58 4.98 11.83
N GLY A 261 5.37 5.03 11.25
CA GLY A 261 4.13 4.73 11.97
C GLY A 261 4.00 3.26 12.33
N ARG A 262 4.33 2.34 11.41
CA ARG A 262 4.40 0.90 11.71
C ARG A 262 5.42 0.61 12.79
N TRP A 263 6.59 1.26 12.74
CA TRP A 263 7.60 1.14 13.78
C TRP A 263 7.06 1.62 15.13
N ALA A 264 6.30 2.71 15.15
CA ALA A 264 5.60 3.19 16.35
C ALA A 264 4.63 2.13 16.94
N TRP A 265 3.85 1.45 16.09
CA TRP A 265 2.94 0.37 16.51
C TRP A 265 3.70 -0.86 17.03
N PHE A 266 4.83 -1.23 16.42
CA PHE A 266 5.71 -2.30 16.92
C PHE A 266 6.29 -1.97 18.30
N VAL A 267 6.79 -0.75 18.48
CA VAL A 267 7.30 -0.25 19.78
C VAL A 267 6.19 -0.31 20.83
N ALA A 268 4.99 0.16 20.48
CA ALA A 268 3.84 0.11 21.38
C ALA A 268 3.48 -1.32 21.79
N GLY A 269 3.49 -2.26 20.84
CA GLY A 269 3.28 -3.69 21.10
C GLY A 269 4.34 -4.28 22.03
N ASP A 270 5.63 -4.06 21.76
CA ASP A 270 6.72 -4.55 22.63
C ASP A 270 6.57 -4.04 24.07
N LEU A 271 6.22 -2.75 24.25
CA LEU A 271 6.00 -2.14 25.57
C LEU A 271 4.74 -2.62 26.27
N HIS A 272 3.71 -3.01 25.53
CA HIS A 272 2.47 -3.57 26.07
C HIS A 272 2.65 -5.02 26.50
N PHE A 273 3.15 -5.88 25.60
CA PHE A 273 3.30 -7.32 25.85
C PHE A 273 4.49 -7.66 26.73
N THR A 274 5.50 -6.79 26.81
CA THR A 274 6.68 -6.93 27.69
C THR A 274 6.85 -5.66 28.53
N PRO A 275 6.05 -5.45 29.58
CA PRO A 275 6.09 -4.21 30.35
C PRO A 275 7.39 -4.06 31.14
N GLY A 276 7.82 -2.81 31.34
CA GLY A 276 9.01 -2.48 32.13
C GLY A 276 10.31 -2.48 31.32
N ASP A 277 11.44 -2.63 32.03
CA ASP A 277 12.78 -2.49 31.44
C ASP A 277 13.07 -3.49 30.32
N ASP A 278 12.44 -4.67 30.35
CA ASP A 278 12.60 -5.72 29.34
C ASP A 278 11.98 -5.32 27.99
N GLY A 279 10.84 -4.61 27.98
CA GLY A 279 10.24 -4.08 26.75
C GLY A 279 11.11 -2.99 26.14
N PHE A 280 11.59 -2.06 26.96
CA PHE A 280 12.55 -1.05 26.52
C PHE A 280 13.85 -1.67 26.00
N ALA A 281 14.34 -2.75 26.62
CA ALA A 281 15.50 -3.48 26.13
C ALA A 281 15.26 -4.09 24.74
N LYS A 282 14.08 -4.68 24.49
CA LYS A 282 13.70 -5.18 23.16
C LYS A 282 13.64 -4.08 22.11
N VAL A 283 13.04 -2.93 22.44
CA VAL A 283 13.00 -1.77 21.55
C VAL A 283 14.42 -1.32 21.22
N ARG A 284 15.28 -1.11 22.24
CA ARG A 284 16.69 -0.69 22.05
C ARG A 284 17.50 -1.65 21.17
N GLN A 285 17.26 -2.96 21.25
CA GLN A 285 17.96 -3.95 20.41
C GLN A 285 17.62 -3.83 18.92
N ARG A 286 16.45 -3.27 18.59
CA ARG A 286 15.97 -3.12 17.21
C ARG A 286 16.28 -1.75 16.62
N VAL A 287 16.51 -0.74 17.46
CA VAL A 287 16.89 0.62 17.03
C VAL A 287 18.35 0.67 16.63
N HIS A 288 18.62 0.91 15.35
CA HIS A 288 19.99 1.01 14.82
C HIS A 288 20.64 2.39 15.07
N SER A 289 19.83 3.42 15.34
CA SER A 289 20.27 4.83 15.40
C SER A 289 19.53 5.64 16.49
N ALA A 290 19.58 5.20 17.74
CA ALA A 290 18.95 5.93 18.85
C ALA A 290 19.68 7.26 19.14
N THR A 291 18.94 8.29 19.56
CA THR A 291 19.59 9.50 20.10
C THR A 291 20.26 9.21 21.45
N PRO A 292 21.32 9.94 21.83
CA PRO A 292 22.07 9.70 23.08
C PRO A 292 21.23 9.83 24.36
N ASP A 293 20.07 10.48 24.29
CA ASP A 293 19.18 10.76 25.41
C ASP A 293 18.04 9.73 25.56
N LEU A 294 18.01 8.66 24.76
CA LEU A 294 16.96 7.65 24.78
C LEU A 294 16.76 7.05 26.19
N GLN A 295 17.84 6.65 26.86
CA GLN A 295 17.77 6.05 28.20
C GLN A 295 17.17 6.99 29.25
N ALA A 296 17.45 8.30 29.16
CA ALA A 296 16.89 9.28 30.09
C ALA A 296 15.38 9.46 29.86
N LYS A 297 14.94 9.39 28.61
CA LYS A 297 13.51 9.45 28.24
C LYS A 297 12.75 8.20 28.68
N GLU A 298 13.36 7.02 28.53
CA GLU A 298 12.82 5.75 29.03
C GLU A 298 12.67 5.76 30.55
N ALA A 299 13.68 6.22 31.28
CA ALA A 299 13.64 6.31 32.73
C ALA A 299 12.48 7.19 33.24
N ALA A 300 12.16 8.28 32.55
CA ALA A 300 11.01 9.13 32.89
C ALA A 300 9.67 8.39 32.72
N ILE A 301 9.52 7.61 31.64
CA ILE A 301 8.33 6.80 31.38
C ILE A 301 8.18 5.68 32.42
N VAL A 302 9.28 4.98 32.74
CA VAL A 302 9.32 3.92 33.75
C VAL A 302 8.96 4.47 35.13
N ALA A 303 9.52 5.62 35.53
CA ALA A 303 9.26 6.24 36.83
C ALA A 303 7.76 6.61 37.00
N ARG A 304 7.12 7.14 35.96
CA ARG A 304 5.67 7.43 35.99
C ARG A 304 4.84 6.17 36.11
N ARG A 305 5.15 5.14 35.31
CA ARG A 305 4.44 3.86 35.39
C ARG A 305 4.57 3.20 36.76
N ALA A 306 5.77 3.27 37.36
CA ALA A 306 6.00 2.79 38.73
C ALA A 306 5.19 3.55 39.78
N ALA A 307 4.85 4.83 39.52
CA ALA A 307 3.96 5.63 40.35
C ALA A 307 2.45 5.38 40.08
N GLY A 308 2.11 4.46 39.16
CA GLY A 308 0.72 4.23 38.74
C GLY A 308 0.16 5.33 37.83
N GLU A 309 1.02 6.19 37.30
CA GLU A 309 0.64 7.29 36.41
C GLU A 309 0.89 6.94 34.94
N MET A 310 0.02 7.42 34.06
CA MET A 310 0.25 7.35 32.62
C MET A 310 1.33 8.36 32.21
N PRO A 311 2.20 8.01 31.26
CA PRO A 311 3.11 8.95 30.62
C PRO A 311 2.32 10.10 29.98
N THR A 312 2.82 11.32 30.11
CA THR A 312 2.22 12.48 29.45
C THR A 312 2.49 12.44 27.95
N HIS A 313 1.63 13.09 27.15
CA HIS A 313 1.84 13.27 25.71
C HIS A 313 3.21 13.89 25.39
N ALA A 314 3.69 14.84 26.20
CA ALA A 314 5.00 15.46 26.00
C ALA A 314 6.18 14.49 26.22
N GLU A 315 6.07 13.58 27.18
CA GLU A 315 7.09 12.55 27.42
C GLU A 315 7.08 11.50 26.29
N LEU A 316 5.89 11.05 25.88
CA LEU A 316 5.73 10.11 24.77
C LEU A 316 6.26 10.70 23.45
N ARG A 317 5.99 11.97 23.17
CA ARG A 317 6.51 12.66 21.99
C ARG A 317 8.03 12.74 22.00
N ARG A 318 8.64 13.13 23.12
CA ARG A 318 10.11 13.16 23.26
C ARG A 318 10.74 11.78 23.08
N TYR A 319 10.08 10.74 23.59
CA TYR A 319 10.51 9.35 23.44
C TYR A 319 10.40 8.88 21.98
N ALA A 320 9.30 9.17 21.31
CA ALA A 320 9.12 8.91 19.89
C ALA A 320 10.21 9.58 19.04
N GLU A 321 10.48 10.86 19.29
CA GLU A 321 11.57 11.61 18.63
C GLU A 321 12.94 10.96 18.86
N ALA A 322 13.21 10.42 20.06
CA ALA A 322 14.47 9.72 20.34
C ALA A 322 14.62 8.38 19.61
N LEU A 323 13.48 7.72 19.37
CA LEU A 323 13.39 6.48 18.61
C LEU A 323 13.32 6.72 17.09
N GLN A 324 13.19 7.98 16.66
CA GLN A 324 12.92 8.34 15.27
C GLN A 324 11.65 7.64 14.73
N VAL A 325 10.59 7.61 15.54
CA VAL A 325 9.24 7.18 15.13
C VAL A 325 8.26 8.34 15.12
N SER A 326 7.16 8.18 14.39
CA SER A 326 6.02 9.12 14.46
C SER A 326 5.53 9.24 15.92
N PRO A 327 5.56 10.45 16.50
CA PRO A 327 5.00 10.71 17.82
C PRO A 327 3.50 10.43 17.90
N ASP A 328 2.76 10.86 16.89
CA ASP A 328 1.31 10.81 16.91
C ASP A 328 0.84 9.34 16.75
N SER A 329 1.48 8.56 15.87
CA SER A 329 1.26 7.11 15.74
C SER A 329 1.63 6.34 17.02
N LEU A 330 2.74 6.69 17.68
CA LEU A 330 3.15 6.01 18.93
C LEU A 330 2.12 6.25 20.02
N ILE A 331 1.67 7.50 20.16
CA ILE A 331 0.68 7.89 21.17
C ILE A 331 -0.64 7.17 20.90
N GLU A 332 -1.12 7.16 19.66
CA GLU A 332 -2.34 6.45 19.25
C GLU A 332 -2.28 4.95 19.55
N ALA A 333 -1.17 4.30 19.15
CA ALA A 333 -0.96 2.87 19.39
C ALA A 333 -0.95 2.53 20.88
N LEU A 334 -0.22 3.33 21.67
CA LEU A 334 -0.14 3.14 23.12
C LEU A 334 -1.49 3.36 23.82
N HIS A 335 -2.30 4.33 23.37
CA HIS A 335 -3.67 4.49 23.89
C HIS A 335 -4.53 3.28 23.54
N SER A 336 -4.42 2.74 22.33
CA SER A 336 -5.16 1.56 21.91
C SER A 336 -4.83 0.33 22.77
N TYR A 337 -3.55 0.14 23.13
CA TYR A 337 -3.10 -0.96 23.98
C TYR A 337 -3.31 -0.74 25.48
N TRP A 338 -3.34 0.51 25.94
CA TRP A 338 -3.40 0.84 27.38
C TRP A 338 -4.78 1.27 27.86
N GLN A 339 -5.80 1.28 26.99
CA GLN A 339 -7.17 1.38 27.44
C GLN A 339 -7.56 0.13 28.25
N PRO A 340 -8.16 0.30 29.45
CA PRO A 340 -8.71 -0.83 30.18
C PRO A 340 -9.89 -1.41 29.38
N ALA A 341 -9.90 -2.74 29.26
CA ALA A 341 -10.99 -3.51 28.64
C ALA A 341 -12.34 -3.28 29.35
#